data_AF-A0A8D8A042-F1
#
_entry.id   AF-A0A8D8A042-F1
#
_cell.length_a   1.000
_cell.length_b   1.000
_cell.length_c   1.000
_cell.angle_alpha   90.00
_cell.angle_beta   90.00
_cell.angle_gamma   90.00
#
_symmetry.space_group_name_H-M   'P 1'
#
loop_
_entity.id
_entity.type
_entity.pdbx_description
1 polymer ?
#
loop_
_entity_poly.entity_id
_entity_poly.type
_entity_poly.pdbx_seq_one_letter_code
_entity_poly.pdbx_strand_id
1 'polypeptide(L)'
;MAEPTGDLLAIEALVNEFYHPGTSNARKHTIEGQLQQFQRTPHSWLLCLQNLPRFNNQYFWFFNVSTVEVTIQQRWPALDEAARVQLRDALWATYAAFSHDIPGMQRDKVAQLVALVGKRQFPEEHPDYMSQVLELLKSKFTLGVTLLRATSDEITSTKADITSERQKYLSYCVSMYLPATFEILQRYAELCINRTISKNGIASMAHLPAPFGDDSRLEQATTDLLVCVQQIFSWAPLDNVTAPEFFQSLFMLARWNEMYNDVSISALTTISELFYRQKPLPLPTVIATGVIELLQQPTLKLSNELYQDKLTELLRLFTTQQWV
;
A
#
# COMPACT_ATOMS: atom_id res chain seq x y z
N MET A 1 7.51 35.11 -23.90
CA MET A 1 7.72 33.95 -23.02
C MET A 1 6.72 34.08 -21.90
N ALA A 2 5.60 33.35 -21.95
CA ALA A 2 4.62 33.37 -20.86
C ALA A 2 5.24 32.70 -19.64
N GLU A 3 5.05 33.28 -18.45
CA GLU A 3 5.54 32.67 -17.21
C GLU A 3 4.87 31.30 -16.99
N PRO A 4 5.63 30.27 -16.59
CA PRO A 4 5.10 28.91 -16.36
C PRO A 4 3.97 28.84 -15.33
N THR A 5 3.86 29.83 -14.45
CA THR A 5 2.79 30.00 -13.47
C THR A 5 1.46 30.47 -14.07
N GLY A 6 1.49 31.23 -15.16
CA GLY A 6 0.29 31.71 -15.85
C GLY A 6 -0.51 30.58 -16.51
N ASP A 7 0.19 29.57 -17.01
CA ASP A 7 -0.42 28.41 -17.65
C ASP A 7 -1.18 27.55 -16.62
N LEU A 8 -0.62 27.35 -15.42
CA LEU A 8 -1.25 26.48 -14.41
C LEU A 8 -2.54 27.10 -13.84
N LEU A 9 -2.60 28.42 -13.67
CA LEU A 9 -3.81 29.14 -13.25
C LEU A 9 -4.92 29.04 -14.31
N ALA A 10 -4.57 29.11 -15.59
CA ALA A 10 -5.52 28.91 -16.68
C ALA A 10 -6.08 27.49 -16.68
N ILE A 11 -5.23 26.48 -16.43
CA ILE A 11 -5.67 25.09 -16.27
C ILE A 11 -6.59 24.93 -15.06
N GLU A 12 -6.27 25.54 -13.91
CA GLU A 12 -7.14 25.49 -12.73
C GLU A 12 -8.53 26.08 -13.03
N ALA A 13 -8.59 27.20 -13.75
CA ALA A 13 -9.85 27.80 -14.18
C ALA A 13 -10.66 26.86 -15.10
N LEU A 14 -9.99 26.19 -16.05
CA LEU A 14 -10.62 25.21 -16.94
C LEU A 14 -11.16 24.00 -16.16
N VAL A 15 -10.40 23.48 -15.20
CA VAL A 15 -10.85 22.36 -14.34
C VAL A 15 -12.08 22.78 -13.52
N ASN A 16 -12.06 23.98 -12.93
CA ASN A 16 -13.20 24.50 -12.18
C ASN A 16 -14.44 24.68 -13.06
N GLU A 17 -14.26 25.20 -14.27
CA GLU A 17 -15.36 25.32 -15.24
C GLU A 17 -15.91 23.95 -15.63
N PHE A 18 -15.06 22.94 -15.84
CA PHE A 18 -15.48 21.59 -16.22
C PHE A 18 -16.43 20.96 -15.19
N TYR A 19 -16.14 21.12 -13.90
CA TYR A 19 -16.94 20.55 -12.80
C TYR A 19 -18.10 21.46 -12.36
N HIS A 20 -18.22 22.68 -12.91
CA HIS A 20 -19.32 23.57 -12.56
C HIS A 20 -20.67 23.01 -13.08
N PRO A 21 -21.76 23.01 -12.25
CA PRO A 21 -23.04 22.42 -12.65
C PRO A 21 -23.69 23.08 -13.87
N GLY A 22 -23.43 24.36 -14.09
CA GLY A 22 -23.96 25.13 -15.23
C GLY A 22 -23.22 24.92 -16.56
N THR A 23 -22.15 24.14 -16.60
CA THR A 23 -21.34 23.97 -17.81
C THR A 23 -21.98 22.95 -18.75
N SER A 24 -22.24 23.38 -19.99
CA SER A 24 -22.87 22.52 -21.01
C SER A 24 -21.96 21.37 -21.43
N ASN A 25 -22.54 20.27 -21.91
CA ASN A 25 -21.77 19.11 -22.39
C ASN A 25 -20.82 19.45 -23.55
N ALA A 26 -21.26 20.33 -24.47
CA ALA A 26 -20.42 20.81 -25.56
C ALA A 26 -19.19 21.59 -25.04
N ARG A 27 -19.37 22.38 -23.97
CA ARG A 27 -18.27 23.11 -23.33
C ARG A 27 -17.35 22.15 -22.57
N LYS A 28 -17.89 21.17 -21.84
CA LYS A 28 -17.09 20.13 -21.17
C LYS A 28 -16.20 19.36 -22.15
N HIS A 29 -16.73 18.96 -23.29
CA HIS A 29 -15.95 18.29 -24.34
C HIS A 29 -14.83 19.18 -24.90
N THR A 30 -15.10 20.47 -25.06
CA THR A 30 -14.07 21.45 -25.48
C THR A 30 -12.96 21.56 -24.44
N ILE A 31 -13.32 21.68 -23.16
CA ILE A 31 -12.36 21.78 -22.06
C ILE A 31 -11.53 20.51 -21.95
N GLU A 32 -12.15 19.34 -22.08
CA GLU A 32 -11.44 18.06 -22.05
C GLU A 32 -10.34 17.99 -23.12
N GLY A 33 -10.61 18.45 -24.35
CA GLY A 33 -9.61 18.57 -25.39
C GLY A 33 -8.43 19.48 -25.01
N GLN A 34 -8.71 20.62 -24.37
CA GLN A 34 -7.69 21.56 -23.90
C GLN A 34 -6.83 20.96 -22.78
N LEU A 35 -7.46 20.27 -21.83
CA LEU A 35 -6.77 19.58 -20.73
C LEU A 35 -5.88 18.44 -21.25
N GLN A 36 -6.38 17.64 -22.19
CA GLN A 36 -5.59 16.59 -22.85
C GLN A 36 -4.42 17.15 -23.65
N GLN A 37 -4.61 18.29 -24.33
CA GLN A 37 -3.53 18.98 -25.03
C GLN A 37 -2.43 19.41 -24.04
N PHE A 38 -2.81 19.98 -22.89
CA PHE A 38 -1.86 20.36 -21.84
C PHE A 38 -1.06 19.16 -21.31
N GLN A 39 -1.71 18.02 -21.07
CA GLN A 39 -1.02 16.80 -20.63
C GLN A 39 0.03 16.30 -21.63
N ARG A 40 -0.12 16.62 -22.92
CA ARG A 40 0.82 16.26 -24.00
C ARG A 40 1.94 17.28 -24.17
N THR A 41 1.78 18.51 -23.68
CA THR A 41 2.81 19.55 -23.76
C THR A 41 4.10 19.08 -23.05
N PRO A 42 5.29 19.37 -23.60
CA PRO A 42 6.56 19.15 -22.89
C PRO A 42 6.59 19.90 -21.56
N HIS A 43 7.16 19.30 -20.51
CA HIS A 43 7.34 19.90 -19.18
C HIS A 43 6.06 20.25 -18.39
N SER A 44 4.85 20.03 -18.92
CA SER A 44 3.60 20.25 -18.15
C SER A 44 3.53 19.38 -16.90
N TRP A 45 4.06 18.16 -16.98
CA TRP A 45 4.21 17.25 -15.84
C TRP A 45 5.02 17.84 -14.70
N LEU A 46 6.03 18.67 -14.98
CA LEU A 46 6.88 19.28 -13.96
C LEU A 46 6.11 20.32 -13.17
N LEU A 47 5.30 21.14 -13.86
CA LEU A 47 4.42 22.11 -13.22
C LEU A 47 3.38 21.41 -12.34
N CYS A 48 2.80 20.31 -12.83
CA CYS A 48 1.87 19.51 -12.06
C CYS A 48 2.51 18.85 -10.84
N LEU A 49 3.73 18.32 -11.00
CA LEU A 49 4.50 17.69 -9.92
C LEU A 49 4.80 18.68 -8.79
N GLN A 50 5.23 19.89 -9.13
CA GLN A 50 5.49 20.96 -8.16
C GLN A 50 4.25 21.39 -7.37
N ASN A 51 3.05 21.16 -7.91
CA ASN A 51 1.79 21.53 -7.28
C ASN A 51 1.19 20.41 -6.42
N LEU A 52 1.71 19.17 -6.47
CA LEU A 52 1.17 18.05 -5.69
C LEU A 52 1.16 18.25 -4.16
N PRO A 53 2.12 18.96 -3.54
CA PRO A 53 2.05 19.24 -2.10
C PRO A 53 0.89 20.17 -1.70
N ARG A 54 0.26 20.87 -2.66
CA ARG A 54 -0.80 21.85 -2.40
C ARG A 54 -2.16 21.23 -2.64
N PHE A 55 -2.94 21.06 -1.57
CA PHE A 55 -4.29 20.50 -1.64
C PHE A 55 -5.38 21.52 -1.34
N ASN A 56 -5.53 22.51 -2.23
CA ASN A 56 -6.56 23.55 -2.08
C ASN A 56 -7.87 23.19 -2.80
N ASN A 57 -7.75 22.45 -3.90
CA ASN A 57 -8.86 22.10 -4.78
C ASN A 57 -8.70 20.65 -5.23
N GLN A 58 -9.64 19.79 -4.80
CA GLN A 58 -9.57 18.35 -5.07
C GLN A 58 -9.57 18.02 -6.56
N TYR A 59 -10.35 18.73 -7.38
CA TYR A 59 -10.47 18.46 -8.81
C TYR A 59 -9.18 18.82 -9.53
N PHE A 60 -8.64 19.99 -9.19
CA PHE A 60 -7.38 20.44 -9.76
C PHE A 60 -6.21 19.59 -9.29
N TRP A 61 -6.17 19.18 -8.02
CA TRP A 61 -5.17 18.26 -7.52
C TRP A 61 -5.23 16.91 -8.28
N PHE A 62 -6.43 16.38 -8.54
CA PHE A 62 -6.60 15.16 -9.32
C PHE A 62 -6.13 15.31 -10.78
N PHE A 63 -6.35 16.47 -11.38
CA PHE A 63 -5.78 16.79 -12.69
C PHE A 63 -4.24 16.80 -12.67
N ASN A 64 -3.63 17.41 -11.66
CA ASN A 64 -2.18 17.45 -11.52
C ASN A 64 -1.60 16.04 -11.35
N VAL A 65 -2.14 15.24 -10.43
CA VAL A 65 -1.64 13.88 -10.16
C VAL A 65 -1.84 12.94 -11.35
N SER A 66 -2.95 13.06 -12.08
CA SER A 66 -3.20 12.27 -13.30
C SER A 66 -2.26 12.67 -14.45
N THR A 67 -1.88 13.94 -14.56
CA THR A 67 -0.89 14.39 -15.55
C THR A 67 0.48 13.78 -15.29
N VAL A 68 0.89 13.70 -14.01
CA VAL A 68 2.13 13.01 -13.62
C VAL A 68 2.02 11.50 -13.88
N GLU A 69 0.89 10.88 -13.55
CA GLU A 69 0.63 9.45 -13.82
C GLU A 69 0.76 9.10 -15.30
N VAL A 70 0.08 9.85 -16.18
CA VAL A 70 0.15 9.66 -17.63
C VAL A 70 1.58 9.81 -18.13
N THR A 71 2.35 10.74 -17.53
CA THR A 71 3.76 10.92 -17.87
C THR A 71 4.58 9.67 -17.53
N ILE A 72 4.39 9.10 -16.35
CA ILE A 72 5.10 7.88 -15.92
C ILE A 72 4.65 6.65 -16.73
N GLN A 73 3.37 6.54 -17.06
CA GLN A 73 2.83 5.36 -17.74
C GLN A 73 3.10 5.37 -19.25
N GLN A 74 2.92 6.51 -19.91
CA GLN A 74 2.87 6.58 -21.37
C GLN A 74 4.05 7.35 -21.98
N ARG A 75 4.64 8.30 -21.25
CA ARG A 75 5.68 9.19 -21.79
C ARG A 75 7.08 8.90 -21.24
N TRP A 76 7.22 7.89 -20.37
CA TRP A 76 8.49 7.51 -19.75
C TRP A 76 9.66 7.36 -20.75
N PRO A 77 9.49 6.68 -21.91
CA PRO A 77 10.60 6.52 -22.86
C PRO A 77 11.07 7.85 -23.47
N ALA A 78 10.22 8.87 -23.49
CA ALA A 78 10.54 10.20 -24.02
C ALA A 78 11.19 11.12 -22.98
N LEU A 79 11.23 10.73 -21.71
CA LEU A 79 11.98 11.45 -20.68
C LEU A 79 13.46 11.09 -20.77
N ASP A 80 14.32 12.09 -20.68
CA ASP A 80 15.76 11.89 -20.46
C ASP A 80 16.04 11.47 -19.01
N GLU A 81 17.28 11.08 -18.74
CA GLU A 81 17.69 10.60 -17.41
C GLU A 81 17.50 11.68 -16.34
N ALA A 82 17.83 12.93 -16.64
CA ALA A 82 17.68 14.05 -15.73
C ALA A 82 16.21 14.29 -15.33
N ALA A 83 15.27 14.24 -16.29
CA ALA A 83 13.85 14.36 -16.02
C ALA A 83 13.31 13.18 -15.19
N ARG A 84 13.78 11.95 -15.44
CA ARG A 84 13.38 10.78 -14.64
C ARG A 84 13.85 10.89 -13.20
N VAL A 85 15.10 11.31 -12.98
CA VAL A 85 15.66 11.58 -11.65
C VAL A 85 14.88 12.68 -10.94
N GLN A 86 14.61 13.81 -11.62
CA GLN A 86 13.84 14.90 -11.05
C GLN A 86 12.42 14.46 -10.64
N LEU A 87 11.76 13.67 -11.50
CA LEU A 87 10.42 13.14 -11.22
C LEU A 87 10.44 12.23 -10.00
N ARG A 88 11.41 11.29 -9.94
CA ARG A 88 11.61 10.37 -8.82
C ARG A 88 11.83 11.14 -7.51
N ASP A 89 12.80 12.04 -7.49
CA ASP A 89 13.23 12.72 -6.28
C ASP A 89 12.13 13.65 -5.75
N ALA A 90 11.41 14.35 -6.62
CA ALA A 90 10.32 15.22 -6.21
C ALA A 90 9.09 14.45 -5.73
N LEU A 91 8.74 13.31 -6.35
CA LEU A 91 7.68 12.43 -5.85
C LEU A 91 8.04 11.84 -4.48
N TRP A 92 9.26 11.34 -4.33
CA TRP A 92 9.75 10.82 -3.05
C TRP A 92 9.74 11.89 -1.97
N ALA A 93 10.30 13.07 -2.25
CA ALA A 93 10.31 14.19 -1.31
C ALA A 93 8.89 14.61 -0.90
N THR A 94 7.95 14.66 -1.85
CA THR A 94 6.54 14.96 -1.57
C THR A 94 5.91 13.91 -0.65
N TYR A 95 6.07 12.62 -0.98
CA TYR A 95 5.48 11.53 -0.21
C TYR A 95 6.08 11.41 1.20
N ALA A 96 7.41 11.44 1.30
CA ALA A 96 8.12 11.35 2.57
C ALA A 96 7.86 12.55 3.49
N ALA A 97 7.49 13.71 2.93
CA ALA A 97 7.12 14.89 3.71
C ALA A 97 5.70 14.82 4.30
N PHE A 98 4.84 13.90 3.86
CA PHE A 98 3.49 13.79 4.40
C PHE A 98 3.50 13.51 5.92
N SER A 99 2.54 14.12 6.60
CA SER A 99 2.23 13.85 7.99
C SER A 99 1.40 12.57 8.11
N HIS A 100 1.22 12.07 9.33
CA HIS A 100 0.39 10.90 9.60
C HIS A 100 -1.12 11.16 9.40
N ASP A 101 -1.55 12.43 9.36
CA ASP A 101 -2.95 12.86 9.17
C ASP A 101 -3.29 13.20 7.71
N ILE A 102 -2.37 12.93 6.78
CA ILE A 102 -2.61 13.18 5.36
C ILE A 102 -3.88 12.43 4.88
N PRO A 103 -4.75 13.05 4.06
CA PRO A 103 -5.92 12.37 3.52
C PRO A 103 -5.53 11.11 2.74
N GLY A 104 -6.26 10.00 2.98
CA GLY A 104 -5.96 8.71 2.37
C GLY A 104 -5.87 8.75 0.84
N MET A 105 -6.76 9.52 0.20
CA MET A 105 -6.73 9.72 -1.26
C MET A 105 -5.37 10.28 -1.76
N GLN A 106 -4.81 11.27 -1.08
CA GLN A 106 -3.52 11.87 -1.48
C GLN A 106 -2.38 10.89 -1.24
N ARG A 107 -2.36 10.29 -0.05
CA ARG A 107 -1.37 9.31 0.36
C ARG A 107 -1.31 8.15 -0.63
N ASP A 108 -2.44 7.51 -0.87
CA ASP A 108 -2.50 6.29 -1.67
C ASP A 108 -2.17 6.58 -3.14
N LYS A 109 -2.66 7.71 -3.67
CA LYS A 109 -2.38 8.07 -5.06
C LYS A 109 -0.92 8.45 -5.30
N VAL A 110 -0.29 9.20 -4.39
CA VAL A 110 1.14 9.52 -4.52
C VAL A 110 2.01 8.28 -4.29
N ALA A 111 1.65 7.41 -3.36
CA ALA A 111 2.33 6.12 -3.16
C ALA A 111 2.32 5.27 -4.44
N GLN A 112 1.19 5.22 -5.16
CA GLN A 112 1.10 4.56 -6.46
C GLN A 112 2.06 5.16 -7.49
N LEU A 113 2.20 6.49 -7.54
CA LEU A 113 3.15 7.13 -8.47
C LEU A 113 4.60 6.80 -8.11
N VAL A 114 4.94 6.82 -6.81
CA VAL A 114 6.27 6.43 -6.31
C VAL A 114 6.56 4.96 -6.66
N ALA A 115 5.59 4.06 -6.48
CA ALA A 115 5.72 2.65 -6.84
C ALA A 115 5.84 2.43 -8.36
N LEU A 116 5.10 3.19 -9.17
CA LEU A 116 5.21 3.14 -10.64
C LEU A 116 6.61 3.55 -11.12
N VAL A 117 7.23 4.55 -10.48
CA VAL A 117 8.63 4.90 -10.74
C VAL A 117 9.58 3.80 -10.27
N GLY A 118 9.36 3.27 -9.05
CA GLY A 118 10.13 2.15 -8.50
C GLY A 118 10.14 0.94 -9.42
N LYS A 119 8.98 0.54 -9.94
CA LYS A 119 8.83 -0.55 -10.92
C LYS A 119 9.72 -0.39 -12.16
N ARG A 120 9.98 0.85 -12.59
CA ARG A 120 10.80 1.14 -13.77
C ARG A 120 12.28 1.20 -13.45
N GLN A 121 12.65 1.77 -12.31
CA GLN A 121 14.04 2.14 -12.01
C GLN A 121 14.74 1.23 -11.01
N PHE A 122 14.02 0.54 -10.12
CA PHE A 122 14.63 -0.34 -9.12
C PHE A 122 14.93 -1.73 -9.70
N PRO A 123 16.12 -2.31 -9.48
CA PRO A 123 17.25 -1.77 -8.70
C PRO A 123 18.30 -0.97 -9.50
N GLU A 124 18.31 -1.02 -10.83
CA GLU A 124 19.47 -0.58 -11.62
C GLU A 124 19.69 0.94 -11.61
N GLU A 125 18.63 1.72 -11.82
CA GLU A 125 18.68 3.19 -11.85
C GLU A 125 18.37 3.82 -10.47
N HIS A 126 17.73 3.06 -9.57
CA HIS A 126 17.40 3.50 -8.23
C HIS A 126 17.56 2.35 -7.22
N PRO A 127 18.80 2.01 -6.82
CA PRO A 127 19.07 0.86 -5.95
C PRO A 127 18.50 1.02 -4.54
N ASP A 128 18.34 2.26 -4.07
CA ASP A 128 17.89 2.57 -2.72
C ASP A 128 16.37 2.54 -2.54
N TYR A 129 15.59 2.23 -3.58
CA TYR A 129 14.13 2.26 -3.51
C TYR A 129 13.57 1.41 -2.36
N MET A 130 13.99 0.15 -2.25
CA MET A 130 13.47 -0.74 -1.20
C MET A 130 14.01 -0.39 0.18
N SER A 131 15.26 0.06 0.31
CA SER A 131 15.80 0.52 1.60
C SER A 131 15.03 1.74 2.12
N GLN A 132 14.69 2.67 1.23
CA GLN A 132 13.83 3.82 1.51
C GLN A 132 12.40 3.41 1.93
N VAL A 133 11.79 2.42 1.26
CA VAL A 133 10.48 1.87 1.66
C VAL A 133 10.54 1.30 3.08
N LEU A 134 11.59 0.53 3.40
CA LEU A 134 11.77 -0.05 4.73
C LEU A 134 12.04 1.00 5.81
N GLU A 135 12.80 2.04 5.49
CA GLU A 135 13.04 3.18 6.39
C GLU A 135 11.73 3.92 6.70
N LEU A 136 10.89 4.13 5.67
CA LEU A 136 9.58 4.73 5.85
C LEU A 136 8.65 3.83 6.67
N LEU A 137 8.67 2.52 6.45
CA LEU A 137 7.92 1.56 7.26
C LEU A 137 8.34 1.59 8.74
N LYS A 138 9.62 1.80 9.04
CA LYS A 138 10.11 1.94 10.43
C LYS A 138 9.74 3.28 11.07
N SER A 139 9.81 4.37 10.31
CA SER A 139 9.69 5.74 10.85
C SER A 139 8.28 6.32 10.77
N LYS A 140 7.51 5.95 9.74
CA LYS A 140 6.17 6.45 9.44
C LYS A 140 5.28 5.30 8.95
N PHE A 141 4.84 4.47 9.90
CA PHE A 141 4.07 3.24 9.64
C PHE A 141 3.06 3.38 8.50
N THR A 142 2.11 4.32 8.60
CA THR A 142 1.03 4.51 7.62
C THR A 142 1.55 4.76 6.20
N LEU A 143 2.61 5.55 6.03
CA LEU A 143 3.18 5.80 4.71
C LEU A 143 3.96 4.58 4.20
N GLY A 144 4.70 3.91 5.09
CA GLY A 144 5.46 2.72 4.74
C GLY A 144 4.58 1.55 4.31
N VAL A 145 3.52 1.22 5.07
CA VAL A 145 2.60 0.14 4.68
C VAL A 145 1.85 0.47 3.39
N THR A 146 1.41 1.71 3.19
CA THR A 146 0.75 2.10 1.95
C THR A 146 1.69 2.00 0.75
N LEU A 147 2.96 2.41 0.88
CA LEU A 147 3.90 2.31 -0.24
C LEU A 147 4.34 0.86 -0.50
N LEU A 148 4.48 0.05 0.54
CA LEU A 148 4.77 -1.38 0.40
C LEU A 148 3.62 -2.12 -0.31
N ARG A 149 2.37 -1.75 0.00
CA ARG A 149 1.18 -2.21 -0.73
C ARG A 149 1.19 -1.76 -2.19
N ALA A 150 1.39 -0.47 -2.45
CA ALA A 150 1.49 0.04 -3.82
C ALA A 150 2.61 -0.65 -4.62
N THR A 151 3.73 -0.96 -3.97
CA THR A 151 4.83 -1.74 -4.58
C THR A 151 4.39 -3.17 -4.90
N SER A 152 3.64 -3.81 -4.00
CA SER A 152 3.09 -5.16 -4.21
C SER A 152 2.09 -5.19 -5.37
N ASP A 153 1.23 -4.18 -5.49
CA ASP A 153 0.32 -4.03 -6.63
C ASP A 153 1.11 -3.99 -7.94
N GLU A 154 2.18 -3.20 -7.99
CA GLU A 154 3.03 -3.10 -9.18
C GLU A 154 3.78 -4.40 -9.49
N ILE A 155 4.08 -5.24 -8.50
CA ILE A 155 4.66 -6.58 -8.70
C ILE A 155 3.65 -7.55 -9.33
N THR A 156 2.37 -7.44 -8.98
CA THR A 156 1.29 -8.28 -9.52
C THR A 156 0.62 -7.68 -10.75
N SER A 157 1.02 -6.47 -11.15
CA SER A 157 0.41 -5.71 -12.23
C SER A 157 0.52 -6.45 -13.57
N THR A 158 -0.59 -6.49 -14.30
CA THR A 158 -0.69 -7.05 -15.65
C THR A 158 -0.65 -5.99 -16.74
N LYS A 159 -0.37 -4.72 -16.37
CA LYS A 159 -0.26 -3.61 -17.31
C LYS A 159 0.94 -3.84 -18.25
N ALA A 160 0.75 -3.52 -19.53
CA ALA A 160 1.76 -3.69 -20.58
C ALA A 160 2.76 -2.51 -20.67
N ASP A 161 3.11 -1.92 -19.53
CA ASP A 161 3.95 -0.73 -19.41
C ASP A 161 5.45 -1.05 -19.17
N ILE A 162 5.77 -2.30 -18.80
CA ILE A 162 7.12 -2.88 -18.83
C ILE A 162 7.08 -4.32 -19.39
N THR A 163 8.25 -4.89 -19.70
CA THR A 163 8.35 -6.27 -20.22
C THR A 163 8.10 -7.30 -19.10
N SER A 164 7.67 -8.51 -19.48
CA SER A 164 7.48 -9.62 -18.54
C SER A 164 8.77 -10.06 -17.84
N GLU A 165 9.90 -9.94 -18.53
CA GLU A 165 11.23 -10.18 -17.96
C GLU A 165 11.56 -9.13 -16.88
N ARG A 166 11.32 -7.85 -17.18
CA ARG A 166 11.51 -6.77 -16.20
C ARG A 166 10.62 -6.95 -14.98
N GLN A 167 9.37 -7.38 -15.19
CA GLN A 167 8.40 -7.68 -14.12
C GLN A 167 8.90 -8.79 -13.20
N LYS A 168 9.40 -9.90 -13.77
CA LYS A 168 9.99 -11.00 -13.00
C LYS A 168 11.25 -10.56 -12.25
N TYR A 169 12.11 -9.78 -12.89
CA TYR A 169 13.31 -9.25 -12.26
C TYR A 169 12.99 -8.32 -11.08
N LEU A 170 12.01 -7.42 -11.23
CA LEU A 170 11.50 -6.59 -10.14
C LEU A 170 11.01 -7.45 -8.96
N SER A 171 10.15 -8.44 -9.24
CA SER A 171 9.62 -9.34 -8.22
C SER A 171 10.74 -10.06 -7.45
N TYR A 172 11.75 -10.55 -8.17
CA TYR A 172 12.93 -11.18 -7.58
C TYR A 172 13.70 -10.20 -6.69
N CYS A 173 14.00 -9.00 -7.17
CA CYS A 173 14.77 -8.01 -6.40
C CYS A 173 14.02 -7.54 -5.16
N VAL A 174 12.70 -7.31 -5.23
CA VAL A 174 11.90 -6.97 -4.04
C VAL A 174 11.84 -8.15 -3.07
N SER A 175 11.80 -9.39 -3.57
CA SER A 175 11.76 -10.58 -2.71
C SER A 175 12.99 -10.71 -1.79
N MET A 176 14.14 -10.18 -2.21
CA MET A 176 15.37 -10.15 -1.38
C MET A 176 15.21 -9.32 -0.10
N TYR A 177 14.25 -8.40 -0.05
CA TYR A 177 13.98 -7.54 1.11
C TYR A 177 12.92 -8.13 2.05
N LEU A 178 12.24 -9.22 1.66
CA LEU A 178 11.18 -9.83 2.47
C LEU A 178 11.59 -10.19 3.90
N PRO A 179 12.80 -10.75 4.18
CA PRO A 179 13.20 -11.04 5.55
C PRO A 179 13.18 -9.78 6.44
N ALA A 180 13.76 -8.67 5.96
CA ALA A 180 13.77 -7.40 6.68
C ALA A 180 12.37 -6.79 6.79
N THR A 181 11.54 -6.94 5.75
CA THR A 181 10.14 -6.53 5.78
C THR A 181 9.38 -7.26 6.90
N PHE A 182 9.44 -8.59 6.94
CA PHE A 182 8.75 -9.39 7.95
C PHE A 182 9.26 -9.11 9.36
N GLU A 183 10.55 -8.83 9.55
CA GLU A 183 11.08 -8.41 10.85
C GLU A 183 10.42 -7.12 11.35
N ILE A 184 10.20 -6.14 10.47
CA ILE A 184 9.55 -4.88 10.85
C ILE A 184 8.04 -5.10 11.10
N LEU A 185 7.37 -5.83 10.20
CA LEU A 185 5.94 -6.14 10.34
C LEU A 185 5.67 -6.97 11.59
N GLN A 186 6.58 -7.86 11.98
CA GLN A 186 6.47 -8.63 13.22
C GLN A 186 6.48 -7.72 14.46
N ARG A 187 7.39 -6.74 14.53
CA ARG A 187 7.42 -5.78 15.64
C ARG A 187 6.11 -5.00 15.76
N TYR A 188 5.49 -4.65 14.63
CA TYR A 188 4.16 -4.03 14.63
C TYR A 188 3.06 -5.01 15.03
N ALA A 189 3.10 -6.26 14.58
CA ALA A 189 2.13 -7.28 14.98
C ALA A 189 2.15 -7.53 16.50
N GLU A 190 3.34 -7.62 17.10
CA GLU A 190 3.52 -7.71 18.55
C GLU A 190 2.92 -6.51 19.29
N LEU A 191 3.14 -5.30 18.76
CA LEU A 191 2.54 -4.09 19.30
C LEU A 191 1.01 -4.14 19.24
N CYS A 192 0.45 -4.57 18.12
CA CYS A 192 -0.99 -4.73 17.96
C CYS A 192 -1.56 -5.77 18.94
N ILE A 193 -0.91 -6.92 19.10
CA ILE A 193 -1.32 -7.98 20.06
C ILE A 193 -1.35 -7.44 21.48
N ASN A 194 -0.29 -6.75 21.90
CA ASN A 194 -0.20 -6.16 23.23
C ASN A 194 -1.31 -5.13 23.50
N ARG A 195 -1.78 -4.47 22.44
CA ARG A 195 -2.81 -3.44 22.51
C ARG A 195 -4.24 -3.97 22.39
N THR A 196 -4.48 -5.03 21.62
CA THR A 196 -5.82 -5.57 21.34
C THR A 196 -6.19 -6.73 22.27
N ILE A 197 -5.22 -7.54 22.71
CA ILE A 197 -5.45 -8.78 23.47
C ILE A 197 -5.09 -8.59 24.95
N SER A 198 -3.97 -7.92 25.25
CA SER A 198 -3.50 -7.74 26.62
C SER A 198 -4.14 -6.52 27.27
N LYS A 199 -5.12 -6.74 28.17
CA LYS A 199 -5.78 -5.68 28.98
C LYS A 199 -4.84 -4.88 29.91
N ASN A 200 -3.54 -5.25 30.02
CA ASN A 200 -2.58 -4.69 30.97
C ASN A 200 -1.53 -3.72 30.37
N GLY A 201 -1.67 -3.29 29.11
CA GLY A 201 -0.66 -2.46 28.44
C GLY A 201 -0.69 -0.96 28.76
N ILE A 202 -0.86 -0.53 30.02
CA ILE A 202 -0.71 0.89 30.44
C ILE A 202 0.79 1.25 30.57
N ALA A 203 1.63 0.77 29.65
CA ALA A 203 3.02 1.19 29.54
C ALA A 203 3.06 2.38 28.58
N SER A 204 3.21 3.58 29.14
CA SER A 204 3.34 4.90 28.47
C SER A 204 3.05 4.90 26.96
N MET A 205 1.79 5.12 26.59
CA MET A 205 1.36 5.32 25.19
C MET A 205 2.10 6.47 24.49
N ALA A 206 2.76 7.36 25.25
CA ALA A 206 3.44 8.56 24.77
C ALA A 206 4.68 8.28 23.88
N HIS A 207 5.21 7.06 23.84
CA HIS A 207 6.40 6.72 23.04
C HIS A 207 6.11 5.80 21.84
N LEU A 208 4.84 5.45 21.59
CA LEU A 208 4.51 4.58 20.46
C LEU A 208 4.54 5.36 19.14
N PRO A 209 5.01 4.75 18.04
CA PRO A 209 4.91 5.34 16.72
C PRO A 209 3.44 5.60 16.38
N ALA A 210 3.13 6.79 15.83
CA ALA A 210 1.82 7.02 15.26
C ALA A 210 1.56 6.00 14.13
N PRO A 211 0.34 5.44 14.03
CA PRO A 211 -0.88 5.76 14.78
C PRO A 211 -1.12 4.90 16.05
N PHE A 212 -0.19 4.04 16.46
CA PHE A 212 -0.42 3.02 17.50
C PHE A 212 -0.57 3.57 18.94
N GLY A 213 -0.25 4.85 19.16
CA GLY A 213 -0.52 5.54 20.41
C GLY A 213 -1.97 6.05 20.56
N ASP A 214 -2.77 5.98 19.50
CA ASP A 214 -4.17 6.45 19.46
C ASP A 214 -5.12 5.25 19.35
N ASP A 215 -5.86 4.99 20.42
CA ASP A 215 -6.82 3.88 20.52
C ASP A 215 -7.90 3.94 19.43
N SER A 216 -8.27 5.14 18.97
CA SER A 216 -9.28 5.31 17.91
C SER A 216 -8.79 4.89 16.54
N ARG A 217 -7.46 4.80 16.35
CA ARG A 217 -6.81 4.43 15.09
C ARG A 217 -6.18 3.04 15.13
N LEU A 218 -6.11 2.41 16.30
CA LEU A 218 -5.46 1.11 16.50
C LEU A 218 -6.07 0.02 15.61
N GLU A 219 -7.39 -0.07 15.56
CA GLU A 219 -8.09 -1.07 14.73
C GLU A 219 -7.75 -0.88 13.26
N GLN A 220 -7.88 0.34 12.74
CA GLN A 220 -7.51 0.66 11.35
C GLN A 220 -6.03 0.35 11.06
N ALA A 221 -5.11 0.72 11.97
CA ALA A 221 -3.69 0.48 11.80
C ALA A 221 -3.34 -1.02 11.79
N THR A 222 -4.02 -1.80 12.63
CA THR A 222 -3.86 -3.25 12.67
C THR A 222 -4.42 -3.88 11.39
N THR A 223 -5.57 -3.41 10.90
CA THR A 223 -6.14 -3.85 9.63
C THR A 223 -5.23 -3.47 8.46
N ASP A 224 -4.65 -2.27 8.43
CA ASP A 224 -3.70 -1.85 7.38
C ASP A 224 -2.43 -2.73 7.37
N LEU A 225 -1.94 -3.12 8.56
CA LEU A 225 -0.86 -4.09 8.70
C LEU A 225 -1.25 -5.43 8.07
N LEU A 226 -2.40 -5.98 8.44
CA LEU A 226 -2.88 -7.28 7.98
C LEU A 226 -3.14 -7.30 6.47
N VAL A 227 -3.80 -6.27 5.94
CA VAL A 227 -4.01 -6.11 4.48
C VAL A 227 -2.68 -6.01 3.73
N CYS A 228 -1.69 -5.32 4.30
CA CYS A 228 -0.36 -5.28 3.72
C CYS A 228 0.30 -6.67 3.67
N VAL A 229 0.19 -7.45 4.75
CA VAL A 229 0.71 -8.83 4.82
C VAL A 229 -0.02 -9.74 3.84
N GLN A 230 -1.35 -9.65 3.76
CA GLN A 230 -2.16 -10.40 2.81
C GLN A 230 -1.67 -10.16 1.38
N GLN A 231 -1.46 -8.89 1.02
CA GLN A 231 -1.00 -8.54 -0.31
C GLN A 231 0.39 -9.11 -0.60
N ILE A 232 1.31 -9.11 0.36
CA ILE A 232 2.62 -9.76 0.22
C ILE A 232 2.44 -11.27 0.00
N PHE A 233 1.58 -11.92 0.79
CA PHE A 233 1.34 -13.36 0.67
C PHE A 233 0.85 -13.74 -0.72
N SER A 234 0.03 -12.92 -1.38
CA SER A 234 -0.51 -13.19 -2.72
C SER A 234 0.57 -13.46 -3.79
N TRP A 235 1.77 -12.87 -3.68
CA TRP A 235 2.80 -12.96 -4.72
C TRP A 235 4.15 -13.50 -4.23
N ALA A 236 4.54 -13.23 -2.97
CA ALA A 236 5.88 -13.44 -2.47
C ALA A 236 6.32 -14.92 -2.48
N PRO A 237 7.57 -15.26 -2.84
CA PRO A 237 8.11 -16.59 -2.54
C PRO A 237 8.35 -16.70 -1.03
N LEU A 238 7.55 -17.52 -0.34
CA LEU A 238 7.60 -17.62 1.12
C LEU A 238 8.54 -18.72 1.62
N ASP A 239 9.19 -19.46 0.72
CA ASP A 239 10.01 -20.64 1.03
C ASP A 239 11.17 -20.31 1.99
N ASN A 240 11.68 -19.08 1.94
CA ASN A 240 12.78 -18.59 2.77
C ASN A 240 12.32 -17.82 4.02
N VAL A 241 11.01 -17.70 4.25
CA VAL A 241 10.48 -17.02 5.43
C VAL A 241 10.58 -17.95 6.64
N THR A 242 11.52 -17.64 7.53
CA THR A 242 11.90 -18.48 8.67
C THR A 242 11.51 -17.88 10.02
N ALA A 243 10.55 -16.95 10.04
CA ALA A 243 10.09 -16.26 11.25
C ALA A 243 8.82 -16.91 11.84
N PRO A 244 8.94 -17.94 12.70
CA PRO A 244 7.76 -18.58 13.31
C PRO A 244 6.96 -17.62 14.19
N GLU A 245 7.61 -16.67 14.85
CA GLU A 245 6.98 -15.67 15.71
C GLU A 245 5.99 -14.79 14.93
N PHE A 246 6.29 -14.55 13.64
CA PHE A 246 5.41 -13.80 12.76
C PHE A 246 4.08 -14.50 12.51
N PHE A 247 4.12 -15.77 12.14
CA PHE A 247 2.90 -16.55 11.95
C PHE A 247 2.12 -16.71 13.25
N GLN A 248 2.80 -16.98 14.37
CA GLN A 248 2.17 -17.03 15.69
C GLN A 248 1.44 -15.72 16.01
N SER A 249 2.04 -14.58 15.68
CA SER A 249 1.43 -13.27 15.89
C SER A 249 0.17 -13.06 15.04
N LEU A 250 0.18 -13.51 13.77
CA LEU A 250 -1.02 -13.50 12.93
C LEU A 250 -2.14 -14.37 13.52
N PHE A 251 -1.83 -15.58 14.00
CA PHE A 251 -2.81 -16.46 14.63
C PHE A 251 -3.36 -15.88 15.94
N MET A 252 -2.52 -15.21 16.73
CA MET A 252 -2.96 -14.50 17.93
C MET A 252 -3.94 -13.38 17.59
N LEU A 253 -3.65 -12.57 16.57
CA LEU A 253 -4.56 -11.52 16.07
C LEU A 253 -5.85 -12.08 15.48
N ALA A 254 -5.83 -13.31 14.93
CA ALA A 254 -7.00 -13.99 14.38
C ALA A 254 -7.94 -14.60 15.43
N ARG A 255 -7.55 -14.62 16.71
CA ARG A 255 -8.43 -15.09 17.80
C ARG A 255 -9.60 -14.13 17.95
N TRP A 256 -10.79 -14.69 18.20
CA TRP A 256 -12.00 -13.90 18.35
C TRP A 256 -11.86 -12.87 19.49
N ASN A 257 -12.03 -11.61 19.12
CA ASN A 257 -12.07 -10.48 20.03
C ASN A 257 -13.30 -9.63 19.70
N GLU A 258 -14.26 -9.55 20.63
CA GLU A 258 -15.52 -8.82 20.43
C GLU A 258 -15.31 -7.33 20.14
N MET A 259 -14.33 -6.71 20.81
CA MET A 259 -13.99 -5.30 20.65
C MET A 259 -13.26 -5.01 19.33
N TYR A 260 -12.43 -5.95 18.88
CA TYR A 260 -11.59 -5.83 17.68
C TYR A 260 -11.93 -6.95 16.68
N ASN A 261 -13.22 -7.08 16.37
CA ASN A 261 -13.68 -8.21 15.56
C ASN A 261 -13.24 -8.07 14.10
N ASP A 262 -13.15 -6.84 13.57
CA ASP A 262 -12.66 -6.57 12.22
C ASP A 262 -11.19 -6.97 12.08
N VAL A 263 -10.37 -6.73 13.10
CA VAL A 263 -8.99 -7.22 13.18
C VAL A 263 -8.94 -8.74 13.11
N SER A 264 -9.80 -9.41 13.89
CA SER A 264 -9.86 -10.88 13.95
C SER A 264 -10.21 -11.47 12.58
N ILE A 265 -11.20 -10.87 11.90
CA ILE A 265 -11.66 -11.26 10.56
C ILE A 265 -10.61 -10.96 9.49
N SER A 266 -9.96 -9.80 9.57
CA SER A 266 -8.87 -9.41 8.67
C SER A 266 -7.68 -10.36 8.80
N ALA A 267 -7.34 -10.78 10.01
CA ALA A 267 -6.27 -11.74 10.27
C ALA A 267 -6.60 -13.13 9.73
N LEU A 268 -7.84 -13.62 9.90
CA LEU A 268 -8.28 -14.87 9.25
C LEU A 268 -8.16 -14.79 7.73
N THR A 269 -8.60 -13.69 7.12
CA THR A 269 -8.52 -13.47 5.67
C THR A 269 -7.06 -13.43 5.19
N THR A 270 -6.19 -12.78 5.97
CA THR A 270 -4.75 -12.73 5.72
C THR A 270 -4.12 -14.11 5.75
N ILE A 271 -4.47 -14.94 6.74
CA ILE A 271 -3.96 -16.31 6.85
C ILE A 271 -4.49 -17.19 5.70
N SER A 272 -5.76 -17.06 5.32
CA SER A 272 -6.35 -17.78 4.19
C SER A 272 -5.61 -17.55 2.88
N GLU A 273 -5.04 -16.35 2.68
CA GLU A 273 -4.24 -16.01 1.50
C GLU A 273 -3.02 -16.92 1.29
N LEU A 274 -2.43 -17.45 2.37
CA LEU A 274 -1.34 -18.42 2.29
C LEU A 274 -1.74 -19.68 1.52
N PHE A 275 -3.00 -20.10 1.67
CA PHE A 275 -3.50 -21.36 1.13
C PHE A 275 -3.99 -21.22 -0.32
N TYR A 276 -4.53 -20.06 -0.72
CA TYR A 276 -5.01 -19.87 -2.10
C TYR A 276 -3.91 -20.07 -3.16
N ARG A 277 -2.64 -19.92 -2.78
CA ARG A 277 -1.51 -20.12 -3.69
C ARG A 277 -1.25 -21.56 -4.06
N GLN A 278 -1.77 -22.52 -3.30
CA GLN A 278 -1.56 -23.96 -3.52
C GLN A 278 -0.07 -24.33 -3.67
N LYS A 279 0.80 -23.60 -2.95
CA LYS A 279 2.24 -23.85 -2.86
C LYS A 279 2.58 -24.49 -1.50
N PRO A 280 3.76 -25.10 -1.35
CA PRO A 280 4.24 -25.52 -0.03
C PRO A 280 4.18 -24.36 0.96
N LEU A 281 3.62 -24.65 2.13
CA LEU A 281 3.45 -23.65 3.17
C LEU A 281 4.79 -23.39 3.88
N PRO A 282 5.11 -22.13 4.23
CA PRO A 282 6.22 -21.85 5.14
C PRO A 282 5.87 -22.40 6.52
N LEU A 283 6.82 -23.09 7.16
CA LEU A 283 6.68 -23.55 8.56
C LEU A 283 5.35 -24.30 8.83
N PRO A 284 5.07 -25.42 8.11
CA PRO A 284 3.78 -26.10 8.13
C PRO A 284 3.31 -26.49 9.54
N THR A 285 4.23 -26.91 10.41
CA THR A 285 3.90 -27.25 11.81
C THR A 285 3.38 -26.04 12.59
N VAL A 286 4.00 -24.87 12.42
CA VAL A 286 3.58 -23.63 13.12
C VAL A 286 2.19 -23.22 12.66
N ILE A 287 1.93 -23.28 11.36
CA ILE A 287 0.63 -22.96 10.77
C ILE A 287 -0.44 -23.94 11.26
N ALA A 288 -0.15 -25.25 11.26
CA ALA A 288 -1.07 -26.26 11.75
C ALA A 288 -1.40 -26.07 13.24
N THR A 289 -0.39 -25.81 14.07
CA THR A 289 -0.61 -25.49 15.49
C THR A 289 -1.50 -24.26 15.65
N GLY A 290 -1.25 -23.18 14.90
CA GLY A 290 -2.07 -21.96 14.95
C GLY A 290 -3.53 -22.20 14.58
N VAL A 291 -3.82 -23.00 13.54
CA VAL A 291 -5.19 -23.37 13.18
C VAL A 291 -5.87 -24.18 14.28
N ILE A 292 -5.15 -25.12 14.91
CA ILE A 292 -5.67 -25.91 16.04
C ILE A 292 -5.99 -25.00 17.23
N GLU A 293 -5.13 -24.03 17.56
CA GLU A 293 -5.34 -23.08 18.65
C GLU A 293 -6.57 -22.19 18.42
N LEU A 294 -6.83 -21.77 17.17
CA LEU A 294 -8.06 -21.05 16.81
C LEU A 294 -9.32 -21.87 17.08
N LEU A 295 -9.28 -23.19 16.88
CA LEU A 295 -10.42 -24.07 17.18
C LEU A 295 -10.61 -24.30 18.68
N GLN A 296 -9.53 -24.26 19.45
CA GLN A 296 -9.53 -24.50 20.89
C GLN A 296 -9.90 -23.27 21.72
N GLN A 297 -10.08 -22.10 21.10
CA GLN A 297 -10.38 -20.88 21.83
C GLN A 297 -11.75 -20.98 22.54
N PRO A 298 -11.84 -20.62 23.84
CA PRO A 298 -13.08 -20.75 24.60
C PRO A 298 -14.18 -19.80 24.14
N THR A 299 -13.79 -18.68 23.54
CA THR A 299 -14.67 -17.61 23.07
C THR A 299 -15.28 -17.89 21.70
N LEU A 300 -14.92 -18.99 21.03
CA LEU A 300 -15.38 -19.30 19.67
C LEU A 300 -16.90 -19.35 19.57
N LYS A 301 -17.58 -19.88 20.60
CA LYS A 301 -19.04 -19.97 20.63
C LYS A 301 -19.75 -18.61 20.71
N LEU A 302 -19.01 -17.56 21.05
CA LEU A 302 -19.51 -16.19 21.19
C LEU A 302 -19.25 -15.35 19.95
N SER A 303 -18.58 -15.89 18.93
CA SER A 303 -18.22 -15.12 17.75
C SER A 303 -19.41 -14.85 16.84
N ASN A 304 -19.33 -13.76 16.09
CA ASN A 304 -20.35 -13.42 15.09
C ASN A 304 -20.30 -14.36 13.87
N GLU A 305 -21.33 -14.26 13.04
CA GLU A 305 -21.51 -15.07 11.81
C GLU A 305 -20.35 -14.86 10.82
N LEU A 306 -19.95 -13.61 10.58
CA LEU A 306 -18.89 -13.29 9.62
C LEU A 306 -17.53 -13.90 10.02
N TYR A 307 -17.19 -13.91 11.32
CA TYR A 307 -16.00 -14.58 11.81
C TYR A 307 -16.08 -16.10 11.61
N GLN A 308 -17.23 -16.71 11.90
CA GLN A 308 -17.45 -18.14 11.70
C GLN A 308 -17.34 -18.52 10.22
N ASP A 309 -17.85 -17.70 9.31
CA ASP A 309 -17.72 -17.91 7.87
C ASP A 309 -16.26 -17.88 7.43
N LYS A 310 -15.49 -16.88 7.89
CA LYS A 310 -14.06 -16.77 7.55
C LYS A 310 -13.21 -17.86 8.17
N LEU A 311 -13.52 -18.28 9.40
CA LEU A 311 -12.85 -19.41 10.02
C LEU A 311 -13.18 -20.71 9.27
N THR A 312 -14.43 -20.91 8.86
CA THR A 312 -14.85 -22.08 8.07
C THR A 312 -14.14 -22.12 6.72
N GLU A 313 -14.01 -20.98 6.05
CA GLU A 313 -13.22 -20.85 4.82
C GLU A 313 -11.76 -21.26 5.04
N LEU A 314 -11.10 -20.73 6.08
CA LEU A 314 -9.73 -21.11 6.44
C LEU A 314 -9.60 -22.61 6.68
N LEU A 315 -10.54 -23.23 7.41
CA LEU A 315 -10.52 -24.67 7.70
C LEU A 315 -10.71 -25.53 6.44
N ARG A 316 -11.54 -25.08 5.49
CA ARG A 316 -11.69 -25.75 4.19
C ARG A 316 -10.36 -25.71 3.43
N LEU A 317 -9.75 -24.53 3.34
CA LEU A 317 -8.45 -24.37 2.69
C LEU A 317 -7.38 -25.25 3.33
N PHE A 318 -7.29 -25.22 4.66
CA PHE A 318 -6.37 -26.02 5.46
C PHE A 318 -6.51 -27.53 5.22
N THR A 319 -7.74 -28.04 5.14
CA THR A 319 -7.98 -29.48 4.91
C THR A 319 -7.75 -29.90 3.47
N THR A 320 -7.92 -29.00 2.50
CA THR A 320 -7.64 -29.26 1.08
C THR A 320 -6.16 -29.09 0.70
N GLN A 321 -5.36 -28.46 1.57
CA GLN A 321 -3.95 -28.21 1.32
C GLN A 321 -3.15 -29.51 1.25
N GLN A 322 -2.29 -29.62 0.23
CA GLN A 322 -1.30 -30.69 0.18
C GLN A 322 -0.10 -30.30 1.06
N TRP A 323 0.16 -31.11 2.08
CA TRP A 323 1.21 -30.90 3.09
C TRP A 323 2.57 -31.50 2.69
N VAL A 324 2.76 -31.80 1.40
CA VAL A 324 3.93 -32.51 0.86
C VAL A 324 5.05 -31.56 0.48
#